data_AF-A0A962LGF4-F1
#
_entry.id   AF-A0A962LGF4-F1
#
_cell.length_a   1.000
_cell.length_b   1.000
_cell.length_c   1.000
_cell.angle_alpha   90.00
_cell.angle_beta   90.00
_cell.angle_gamma   90.00
#
_symmetry.space_group_name_H-M   'P 1'
#
loop_
_entity.id
_entity.type
_entity.pdbx_description
1 polymer ?
#
loop_
_entity_poly.entity_id
_entity_poly.type
_entity_poly.pdbx_seq_one_letter_code
_entity_poly.pdbx_strand_id
1 'polypeptide(L)'
;SLSAAATVEHRRGEPLAELARWRAGRGAGDRLLLVDFVLPQYWLPRAEPVQLTALYCMSDGRLQVAVTDQPLVADGAAAPRDQYGQWVLRHGMASWESGTPMALSAEVVAKPWGREIWYSGVEQRGVCCFARGRGQTPIPWLQAVVPEAHLGCAGVPLVLLKILDPLPQPVLGDLYFELHEQKREVYVVTHVDPAAWPDGQGYLRLGFDPRRIAEYPAEQAFR
;
A
#
# COMPACT_ATOMS: atom_id res chain seq x y z
N SER A 1 15.42 -43.35 0.05
CA SER A 1 15.74 -41.92 -0.07
C SER A 1 14.92 -41.20 0.97
N LEU A 2 15.53 -40.79 2.08
CA LEU A 2 14.83 -40.12 3.18
C LEU A 2 14.50 -38.70 2.73
N SER A 3 13.19 -38.40 2.66
CA SER A 3 12.64 -37.07 2.44
C SER A 3 13.29 -36.10 3.43
N ALA A 4 14.04 -35.12 2.91
CA ALA A 4 14.54 -34.03 3.73
C ALA A 4 13.33 -33.28 4.29
N ALA A 5 13.22 -33.24 5.61
CA ALA A 5 12.11 -32.62 6.31
C ALA A 5 11.88 -31.19 5.80
N ALA A 6 10.63 -30.90 5.43
CA ALA A 6 10.14 -29.57 5.12
C ALA A 6 10.50 -28.60 6.27
N THR A 7 11.51 -27.75 6.07
CA THR A 7 11.97 -26.82 7.10
C THR A 7 11.13 -25.55 7.08
N VAL A 8 10.11 -25.53 7.93
CA VAL A 8 9.51 -24.28 8.41
C VAL A 8 10.38 -23.77 9.56
N GLU A 9 11.10 -22.67 9.35
CA GLU A 9 11.86 -21.99 10.39
C GLU A 9 11.03 -20.84 10.95
N HIS A 10 11.08 -20.63 12.27
CA HIS A 10 10.41 -19.52 12.93
C HIS A 10 11.41 -18.68 13.72
N ARG A 11 11.36 -17.37 13.52
CA ARG A 11 12.25 -16.39 14.15
C ARG A 11 11.47 -15.18 14.63
N ARG A 12 12.13 -14.34 15.42
CA ARG A 12 11.61 -13.05 15.88
C ARG A 12 12.67 -11.99 15.68
N GLY A 13 12.32 -10.84 15.12
CA GLY A 13 13.28 -9.77 14.88
C GLY A 13 12.86 -8.82 13.76
N GLU A 14 13.83 -8.08 13.21
CA GLU A 14 13.62 -7.25 12.03
C GLU A 14 13.52 -8.15 10.77
N PRO A 15 12.39 -8.12 10.03
CA PRO A 15 12.11 -9.09 8.97
C PRO A 15 13.19 -9.21 7.89
N LEU A 16 13.73 -8.08 7.40
CA LEU A 16 14.70 -8.10 6.31
C LEU A 16 16.07 -8.62 6.75
N ALA A 17 16.50 -8.32 7.99
CA ALA A 17 17.72 -8.83 8.59
C ALA A 17 17.62 -10.34 8.88
N GLU A 18 16.45 -10.83 9.29
CA GLU A 18 16.21 -12.27 9.46
C GLU A 18 16.16 -12.99 8.11
N LEU A 19 15.49 -12.41 7.11
CA LEU A 19 15.50 -12.93 5.74
C LEU A 19 16.92 -13.01 5.18
N ALA A 20 17.75 -11.98 5.38
CA ALA A 20 19.14 -11.97 4.91
C ALA A 20 19.98 -13.10 5.57
N ARG A 21 19.86 -13.26 6.89
CA ARG A 21 20.52 -14.34 7.63
C ARG A 21 20.05 -15.72 7.18
N TRP A 22 18.76 -15.88 6.95
CA TRP A 22 18.18 -17.13 6.46
C TRP A 22 18.62 -17.47 5.02
N ARG A 23 18.67 -16.47 4.13
CA ARG A 23 19.20 -16.64 2.76
C ARG A 23 20.67 -17.03 2.72
N ALA A 24 21.48 -16.53 3.67
CA ALA A 24 22.88 -16.93 3.81
C ALA A 24 23.04 -18.40 4.23
N GLY A 25 22.02 -18.97 4.89
CA GLY A 25 21.95 -20.39 5.21
C GLY A 25 21.79 -21.26 3.97
N ARG A 26 22.61 -22.31 3.86
CA ARG A 26 22.50 -23.30 2.79
C ARG A 26 21.30 -24.22 3.03
N GLY A 27 20.47 -24.38 2.01
CA GLY A 27 19.40 -25.37 1.99
C GLY A 27 18.93 -25.58 0.56
N ALA A 28 18.81 -26.84 0.14
CA ALA A 28 18.27 -27.21 -1.16
C ALA A 28 16.75 -27.43 -1.06
N GLY A 29 16.02 -27.09 -2.12
CA GLY A 29 14.57 -27.28 -2.19
C GLY A 29 13.76 -26.15 -1.59
N ASP A 30 12.45 -26.40 -1.45
CA ASP A 30 11.50 -25.45 -0.90
C ASP A 30 11.75 -25.21 0.59
N ARG A 31 11.75 -23.95 1.01
CA ARG A 31 11.96 -23.56 2.40
C ARG A 31 11.02 -22.43 2.78
N LEU A 32 10.59 -22.42 4.04
CA LEU A 32 9.68 -21.40 4.56
C LEU A 32 10.25 -20.81 5.85
N LEU A 33 10.36 -19.49 5.90
CA LEU A 33 10.72 -18.74 7.08
C LEU A 33 9.53 -17.91 7.54
N LEU A 34 9.22 -17.99 8.83
CA LEU A 34 8.31 -17.11 9.55
C LEU A 34 9.12 -16.16 10.42
N VAL A 35 8.79 -14.87 10.39
CA VAL A 35 9.42 -13.86 11.24
C VAL A 35 8.35 -13.04 11.96
N ASP A 36 8.28 -13.18 13.29
CA ASP A 36 7.44 -12.32 14.11
C ASP A 36 8.13 -10.98 14.35
N PHE A 37 7.40 -9.89 14.13
CA PHE A 37 7.91 -8.54 14.29
C PHE A 37 6.81 -7.57 14.73
N VAL A 38 7.24 -6.37 15.11
CA VAL A 38 6.37 -5.29 15.56
C VAL A 38 6.46 -4.15 14.55
N LEU A 39 5.31 -3.70 14.04
CA LEU A 39 5.25 -2.59 13.09
C LEU A 39 4.62 -1.35 13.73
N PRO A 40 5.36 -0.24 13.85
CA PRO A 40 4.79 1.05 14.19
C PRO A 40 3.80 1.53 13.12
N GLN A 41 2.62 2.00 13.54
CA GLN A 41 1.57 2.44 12.63
C GLN A 41 1.67 3.96 12.39
N TYR A 42 2.65 4.40 11.60
CA TYR A 42 2.96 5.83 11.41
C TYR A 42 1.78 6.68 10.93
N TRP A 43 0.78 6.07 10.29
CA TRP A 43 -0.40 6.71 9.74
C TRP A 43 -1.53 6.90 10.76
N LEU A 44 -1.41 6.31 11.95
CA LEU A 44 -2.37 6.46 13.05
C LEU A 44 -1.72 7.19 14.23
N PRO A 45 -2.10 8.44 14.50
CA PRO A 45 -1.59 9.17 15.65
C PRO A 45 -1.89 8.41 16.96
N ARG A 46 -0.85 8.14 17.76
CA ARG A 46 -0.95 7.46 19.06
C ARG A 46 -1.50 6.03 19.01
N ALA A 47 -1.45 5.36 17.86
CA ALA A 47 -1.80 3.95 17.81
C ALA A 47 -0.69 3.08 18.40
N GLU A 48 -1.10 2.01 19.07
CA GLU A 48 -0.19 0.95 19.49
C GLU A 48 0.42 0.27 18.25
N PRO A 49 1.70 -0.13 18.30
CA PRO A 49 2.29 -0.94 17.25
C PRO A 49 1.55 -2.27 17.06
N VAL A 50 1.47 -2.76 15.82
CA VAL A 50 0.81 -4.03 15.49
C VAL A 50 1.83 -5.18 15.49
N GLN A 51 1.43 -6.33 16.05
CA GLN A 51 2.21 -7.57 15.94
C GLN A 51 1.89 -8.25 14.61
N LEU A 52 2.93 -8.59 13.85
CA LEU A 52 2.81 -9.20 12.54
C LEU A 52 3.76 -10.38 12.40
N THR A 53 3.42 -11.30 11.51
CA THR A 53 4.30 -12.38 11.06
C THR A 53 4.54 -12.24 9.56
N ALA A 54 5.81 -12.09 9.18
CA ALA A 54 6.26 -12.16 7.79
C ALA A 54 6.44 -13.62 7.38
N LEU A 55 5.99 -13.97 6.17
CA LEU A 55 6.16 -15.29 5.57
C LEU A 55 7.06 -15.17 4.34
N TYR A 56 8.17 -15.90 4.34
CA TYR A 56 9.14 -15.95 3.26
C TYR A 56 9.25 -17.37 2.71
N CYS A 57 8.69 -17.63 1.54
CA CYS A 57 8.79 -18.92 0.87
C CYS A 57 9.81 -18.84 -0.26
N MET A 58 10.86 -19.66 -0.19
CA MET A 58 11.80 -19.86 -1.29
C MET A 58 11.43 -21.13 -2.01
N SER A 59 11.08 -21.06 -3.29
CA SER A 59 10.76 -22.20 -4.13
C SER A 59 11.24 -21.96 -5.56
N ASP A 60 11.87 -22.95 -6.18
CA ASP A 60 12.40 -22.86 -7.55
C ASP A 60 13.29 -21.62 -7.79
N GLY A 61 14.06 -21.22 -6.78
CA GLY A 61 14.93 -20.02 -6.82
C GLY A 61 14.20 -18.67 -6.77
N ARG A 62 12.87 -18.66 -6.58
CA ARG A 62 12.04 -17.46 -6.44
C ARG A 62 11.63 -17.26 -4.99
N LEU A 63 11.64 -16.00 -4.56
CA LEU A 63 11.12 -15.62 -3.25
C LEU A 63 9.66 -15.19 -3.40
N GLN A 64 8.80 -15.78 -2.58
CA GLN A 64 7.44 -15.32 -2.34
C GLN A 64 7.33 -14.75 -0.92
N VAL A 65 6.61 -13.64 -0.78
CA VAL A 65 6.49 -12.89 0.48
C VAL A 65 5.03 -12.57 0.77
N ALA A 66 4.59 -12.84 1.98
CA ALA A 66 3.30 -12.41 2.52
C ALA A 66 3.45 -11.97 3.98
N VAL A 67 2.44 -11.34 4.55
CA VAL A 67 2.44 -10.88 5.93
C VAL A 67 1.03 -10.87 6.49
N THR A 68 0.88 -11.23 7.76
CA THR A 68 -0.40 -11.28 8.46
C THR A 68 -0.26 -10.89 9.92
N ASP A 69 -1.36 -10.46 10.52
CA ASP A 69 -1.55 -10.34 11.96
C ASP A 69 -2.25 -11.58 12.56
N GLN A 70 -2.64 -12.54 11.71
CA GLN A 70 -3.38 -13.73 12.11
C GLN A 70 -2.43 -14.83 12.59
N PRO A 71 -2.85 -15.65 13.57
CA PRO A 71 -2.06 -16.78 14.02
C PRO A 71 -1.91 -17.81 12.90
N LEU A 72 -0.66 -18.26 12.68
CA LEU A 72 -0.32 -19.30 11.73
C LEU A 72 -0.18 -20.64 12.45
N VAL A 73 -1.03 -21.60 12.11
CA VAL A 73 -0.91 -22.98 12.59
C VAL A 73 -0.32 -23.82 11.47
N ALA A 74 0.88 -24.36 11.70
CA ALA A 74 1.55 -25.23 10.74
C ALA A 74 0.91 -26.61 10.71
N ASP A 75 0.64 -27.09 9.51
CA ASP A 75 0.37 -28.50 9.27
C ASP A 75 1.71 -29.19 9.05
N GLY A 76 2.19 -29.94 10.06
CA GLY A 76 3.49 -30.60 10.03
C GLY A 76 3.66 -31.63 8.91
N ALA A 77 2.59 -31.98 8.17
CA ALA A 77 2.63 -32.89 7.03
C ALA A 77 2.78 -32.17 5.67
N ALA A 78 2.52 -30.86 5.58
CA ALA A 78 2.54 -30.14 4.32
C ALA A 78 3.97 -29.73 3.90
N ALA A 79 4.24 -29.75 2.59
CA ALA A 79 5.47 -29.17 2.05
C ALA A 79 5.49 -27.64 2.26
N PRO A 80 6.66 -26.98 2.37
CA PRO A 80 6.73 -25.56 2.73
C PRO A 80 5.97 -24.65 1.76
N ARG A 81 6.07 -24.92 0.44
CA ARG A 81 5.34 -24.18 -0.59
C ARG A 81 3.82 -24.34 -0.46
N ASP A 82 3.35 -25.56 -0.21
CA ASP A 82 1.92 -25.84 -0.05
C ASP A 82 1.39 -25.19 1.23
N GLN A 83 2.15 -25.27 2.32
CA GLN A 83 1.83 -24.62 3.59
C GLN A 83 1.72 -23.09 3.41
N TYR A 84 2.67 -22.47 2.72
CA TYR A 84 2.63 -21.05 2.38
C TYR A 84 1.38 -20.70 1.57
N GLY A 85 1.10 -21.45 0.49
CA GLY A 85 -0.07 -21.23 -0.35
C GLY A 85 -1.39 -21.38 0.41
N GLN A 86 -1.50 -22.37 1.29
CA GLN A 86 -2.67 -22.57 2.14
C GLN A 86 -2.89 -21.40 3.09
N TRP A 87 -1.85 -20.89 3.75
CA TRP A 87 -1.97 -19.72 4.62
C TRP A 87 -2.35 -18.47 3.84
N VAL A 88 -1.70 -18.21 2.71
CA VAL A 88 -2.04 -17.07 1.83
C VAL A 88 -3.50 -17.08 1.44
N LEU A 89 -4.02 -18.23 1.01
CA LEU A 89 -5.42 -18.38 0.64
C LEU A 89 -6.36 -18.27 1.83
N ARG A 90 -6.05 -18.95 2.95
CA ARG A 90 -6.90 -19.00 4.15
C ARG A 90 -7.05 -17.62 4.80
N HIS A 91 -5.98 -16.85 4.85
CA HIS A 91 -5.97 -15.54 5.50
C HIS A 91 -6.15 -14.38 4.51
N GLY A 92 -6.43 -14.67 3.24
CA GLY A 92 -6.70 -13.63 2.23
C GLY A 92 -5.53 -12.67 2.01
N MET A 93 -4.29 -13.14 2.17
CA MET A 93 -3.09 -12.30 2.02
C MET A 93 -2.78 -12.02 0.54
N ALA A 94 -2.24 -10.85 0.26
CA ALA A 94 -1.56 -10.60 -1.00
C ALA A 94 -0.14 -11.19 -0.94
N SER A 95 0.23 -12.01 -1.93
CA SER A 95 1.56 -12.62 -2.05
C SER A 95 2.39 -11.93 -3.12
N TRP A 96 3.50 -11.31 -2.72
CA TRP A 96 4.48 -10.76 -3.65
C TRP A 96 5.45 -11.86 -4.10
N GLU A 97 5.89 -11.81 -5.35
CA GLU A 97 6.89 -12.72 -5.90
C GLU A 97 8.04 -11.91 -6.53
N SER A 98 9.28 -12.32 -6.28
CA SER A 98 10.48 -11.66 -6.80
C SER A 98 10.43 -11.48 -8.32
N GLY A 99 10.63 -10.25 -8.79
CA GLY A 99 10.58 -9.90 -10.21
C GLY A 99 9.16 -9.66 -10.76
N THR A 100 8.14 -9.62 -9.91
CA THR A 100 6.75 -9.34 -10.33
C THR A 100 6.22 -8.05 -9.71
N PRO A 101 5.40 -7.28 -10.45
CA PRO A 101 4.70 -6.12 -9.88
C PRO A 101 3.53 -6.57 -9.00
N MET A 102 3.09 -5.68 -8.10
CA MET A 102 1.85 -5.84 -7.33
C MET A 102 0.80 -4.86 -7.82
N ALA A 103 -0.46 -5.31 -7.87
CA ALA A 103 -1.58 -4.42 -8.08
C ALA A 103 -1.86 -3.63 -6.79
N LEU A 104 -2.41 -2.43 -6.93
CA LEU A 104 -2.96 -1.65 -5.83
C LEU A 104 -4.47 -1.85 -5.78
N SER A 105 -5.00 -1.98 -4.57
CA SER A 105 -6.45 -1.93 -4.32
C SER A 105 -6.91 -0.50 -4.12
N ALA A 106 -8.14 -0.22 -4.51
CA ALA A 106 -8.74 1.10 -4.37
C ALA A 106 -9.45 1.23 -3.01
N GLU A 107 -9.22 2.34 -2.32
CA GLU A 107 -9.97 2.77 -1.13
C GLU A 107 -10.80 4.00 -1.45
N VAL A 108 -12.08 3.99 -1.08
CA VAL A 108 -13.01 5.09 -1.37
C VAL A 108 -13.19 5.95 -0.13
N VAL A 109 -12.85 7.24 -0.25
CA VAL A 109 -13.01 8.23 0.82
C VAL A 109 -14.12 9.20 0.42
N ALA A 110 -15.24 9.16 1.15
CA ALA A 110 -16.37 10.05 0.90
C ALA A 110 -16.01 11.52 1.14
N LYS A 111 -16.57 12.41 0.32
CA LYS A 111 -16.42 13.87 0.42
C LYS A 111 -17.79 14.54 0.22
N PRO A 112 -17.99 15.77 0.74
CA PRO A 112 -19.22 16.49 0.48
C PRO A 112 -19.50 16.72 -1.02
N TRP A 113 -18.44 16.84 -1.83
CA TRP A 113 -18.52 17.06 -3.27
C TRP A 113 -18.50 15.78 -4.13
N GLY A 114 -18.47 14.59 -3.51
CA GLY A 114 -18.35 13.32 -4.21
C GLY A 114 -17.46 12.35 -3.45
N ARG A 115 -16.36 11.90 -4.06
CA ARG A 115 -15.41 11.00 -3.40
C ARG A 115 -14.00 11.12 -3.96
N GLU A 116 -13.05 10.70 -3.14
CA GLU A 116 -11.71 10.36 -3.60
C GLU A 116 -11.60 8.84 -3.70
N ILE A 117 -10.94 8.34 -4.74
CA ILE A 117 -10.61 6.91 -4.90
C ILE A 117 -9.08 6.82 -4.81
N TRP A 118 -8.56 6.35 -3.69
CA TRP A 118 -7.14 6.24 -3.41
C TRP A 118 -6.60 4.88 -3.84
N TYR A 119 -5.38 4.85 -4.37
CA TYR A 119 -4.69 3.60 -4.72
C TYR A 119 -3.44 3.37 -3.87
N SER A 120 -2.84 4.42 -3.31
CA SER A 120 -1.61 4.31 -2.50
C SER A 120 -1.69 5.10 -1.18
N GLY A 121 -2.88 5.56 -0.81
CA GLY A 121 -3.08 6.35 0.40
C GLY A 121 -2.88 5.52 1.66
N VAL A 122 -2.07 6.03 2.58
CA VAL A 122 -1.87 5.45 3.92
C VAL A 122 -1.99 6.59 4.92
N GLU A 123 -3.22 6.83 5.36
CA GLU A 123 -3.56 7.91 6.29
C GLU A 123 -4.55 7.40 7.35
N GLN A 124 -4.79 8.19 8.40
CA GLN A 124 -5.78 7.86 9.43
C GLN A 124 -7.18 7.59 8.87
N ARG A 125 -7.53 8.21 7.75
CA ARG A 125 -8.85 8.07 7.10
C ARG A 125 -9.01 6.80 6.27
N GLY A 126 -7.91 6.12 5.93
CA GLY A 126 -7.93 4.96 5.06
C GLY A 126 -6.53 4.48 4.69
N VAL A 127 -6.38 3.17 4.57
CA VAL A 127 -5.12 2.51 4.22
C VAL A 127 -5.35 1.61 3.01
N CYS A 128 -4.75 1.98 1.90
CA CYS A 128 -4.75 1.16 0.70
C CYS A 128 -3.93 -0.12 0.91
N CYS A 129 -4.32 -1.16 0.18
CA CYS A 129 -3.62 -2.44 0.18
C CYS A 129 -2.94 -2.70 -1.16
N PHE A 130 -1.85 -3.47 -1.14
CA PHE A 130 -1.48 -4.24 -2.33
C PHE A 130 -2.46 -5.42 -2.49
N ALA A 131 -2.69 -5.82 -3.73
CA ALA A 131 -3.62 -6.88 -4.08
C ALA A 131 -2.99 -7.91 -5.02
N ARG A 132 -3.35 -9.18 -4.84
CA ARG A 132 -3.10 -10.25 -5.81
C ARG A 132 -4.22 -11.28 -5.75
N GLY A 133 -4.88 -11.49 -6.90
CA GLY A 133 -6.09 -12.33 -6.95
C GLY A 133 -7.17 -11.77 -6.02
N ARG A 134 -7.65 -12.58 -5.08
CA ARG A 134 -8.61 -12.16 -4.04
C ARG A 134 -7.94 -11.66 -2.75
N GLY A 135 -6.63 -11.81 -2.64
CA GLY A 135 -5.89 -11.44 -1.43
C GLY A 135 -5.51 -9.98 -1.42
N GLN A 136 -5.53 -9.37 -0.23
CA GLN A 136 -5.15 -7.99 0.01
C GLN A 136 -4.31 -7.89 1.27
N THR A 137 -3.34 -6.97 1.26
CA THR A 137 -2.48 -6.71 2.42
C THR A 137 -2.14 -5.22 2.49
N PRO A 138 -2.26 -4.58 3.67
CA PRO A 138 -1.95 -3.16 3.83
C PRO A 138 -0.58 -2.82 3.27
N ILE A 139 -0.48 -1.72 2.52
CA ILE A 139 0.77 -1.27 1.90
C ILE A 139 1.94 -1.23 2.91
N PRO A 140 1.78 -0.66 4.13
CA PRO A 140 2.89 -0.58 5.08
C PRO A 140 3.39 -1.93 5.56
N TRP A 141 2.53 -2.96 5.57
CA TRP A 141 2.91 -4.28 6.04
C TRP A 141 3.84 -4.95 5.04
N LEU A 142 3.50 -4.91 3.73
CA LEU A 142 4.35 -5.48 2.70
C LEU A 142 5.64 -4.66 2.47
N GLN A 143 5.58 -3.33 2.58
CA GLN A 143 6.78 -2.48 2.56
C GLN A 143 7.79 -2.86 3.65
N ALA A 144 7.32 -3.32 4.81
CA ALA A 144 8.17 -3.71 5.93
C ALA A 144 8.91 -5.05 5.71
N VAL A 145 8.39 -5.92 4.83
CA VAL A 145 8.88 -7.29 4.69
C VAL A 145 9.47 -7.61 3.32
N VAL A 146 9.17 -6.82 2.29
CA VAL A 146 9.69 -7.04 0.93
C VAL A 146 11.11 -6.47 0.79
N PRO A 147 12.09 -7.25 0.31
CA PRO A 147 13.48 -6.82 0.21
C PRO A 147 13.69 -5.70 -0.81
N GLU A 148 14.81 -4.99 -0.65
CA GLU A 148 15.33 -4.03 -1.65
C GLU A 148 14.36 -2.90 -2.01
N ALA A 149 13.37 -2.64 -1.15
CA ALA A 149 12.33 -1.63 -1.36
C ALA A 149 11.59 -1.78 -2.70
N HIS A 150 11.44 -3.02 -3.21
CA HIS A 150 10.72 -3.27 -4.47
C HIS A 150 9.27 -2.78 -4.47
N LEU A 151 8.66 -2.63 -3.29
CA LEU A 151 7.31 -2.07 -3.09
C LEU A 151 7.34 -0.72 -2.34
N GLY A 152 8.49 -0.05 -2.33
CA GLY A 152 8.76 1.15 -1.54
C GLY A 152 9.46 0.83 -0.21
N CYS A 153 10.05 1.85 0.40
CA CYS A 153 10.78 1.71 1.66
C CYS A 153 9.81 1.56 2.85
N ALA A 154 10.17 0.69 3.80
CA ALA A 154 9.46 0.57 5.07
C ALA A 154 9.34 1.93 5.79
N GLY A 155 8.14 2.25 6.28
CA GLY A 155 7.88 3.50 7.01
C GLY A 155 7.84 4.76 6.14
N VAL A 156 8.01 4.64 4.82
CA VAL A 156 7.95 5.77 3.88
C VAL A 156 6.65 5.68 3.08
N PRO A 157 5.75 6.68 3.19
CA PRO A 157 4.56 6.74 2.37
C PRO A 157 4.89 6.71 0.88
N LEU A 158 4.11 5.97 0.10
CA LEU A 158 4.16 6.08 -1.36
C LEU A 158 3.62 7.45 -1.80
N VAL A 159 3.96 7.86 -3.03
CA VAL A 159 3.30 9.00 -3.67
C VAL A 159 1.80 8.70 -3.72
N LEU A 160 0.98 9.59 -3.15
CA LEU A 160 -0.47 9.44 -3.12
C LEU A 160 -1.03 9.52 -4.56
N LEU A 161 -1.48 8.39 -5.07
CA LEU A 161 -2.20 8.24 -6.31
C LEU A 161 -3.69 8.16 -5.98
N LYS A 162 -4.48 9.07 -6.53
CA LYS A 162 -5.92 9.11 -6.35
C LYS A 162 -6.64 9.59 -7.60
N ILE A 163 -7.89 9.15 -7.75
CA ILE A 163 -8.87 9.76 -8.65
C ILE A 163 -9.75 10.67 -7.81
N LEU A 164 -10.03 11.87 -8.32
CA LEU A 164 -11.07 12.75 -7.82
C LEU A 164 -12.32 12.48 -8.65
N ASP A 165 -13.39 12.04 -7.99
CA ASP A 165 -14.65 11.65 -8.64
C ASP A 165 -15.77 12.57 -8.10
N PRO A 166 -15.84 13.81 -8.59
CA PRO A 166 -16.84 14.78 -8.17
C PRO A 166 -18.24 14.38 -8.65
N LEU A 167 -19.25 14.83 -7.92
CA LEU A 167 -20.64 14.70 -8.34
C LEU A 167 -20.88 15.51 -9.63
N PRO A 168 -21.73 15.05 -10.55
CA PRO A 168 -22.01 15.76 -11.80
C PRO A 168 -22.89 17.02 -11.61
N GLN A 169 -23.26 17.33 -10.37
CA GLN A 169 -24.20 18.39 -10.03
C GLN A 169 -23.46 19.72 -9.87
N PRO A 170 -23.82 20.79 -10.61
CA PRO A 170 -23.19 22.10 -10.45
C PRO A 170 -23.22 22.58 -9.00
N VAL A 171 -22.16 23.28 -8.56
CA VAL A 171 -21.94 23.74 -7.19
C VAL A 171 -21.67 22.62 -6.19
N LEU A 172 -22.42 21.52 -6.22
CA LEU A 172 -22.21 20.42 -5.29
C LEU A 172 -20.95 19.62 -5.62
N GLY A 173 -20.68 19.38 -6.90
CA GLY A 173 -19.46 18.71 -7.37
C GLY A 173 -18.21 19.58 -7.41
N ASP A 174 -18.34 20.88 -7.13
CA ASP A 174 -17.21 21.79 -7.13
C ASP A 174 -16.31 21.50 -5.91
N LEU A 175 -15.03 21.25 -6.19
CA LEU A 175 -14.03 21.15 -5.14
C LEU A 175 -13.78 22.54 -4.53
N TYR A 176 -13.52 22.57 -3.23
CA TYR A 176 -13.19 23.80 -2.53
C TYR A 176 -11.84 24.34 -3.00
N PHE A 177 -11.67 25.66 -2.88
CA PHE A 177 -10.37 26.28 -3.09
C PHE A 177 -9.41 25.89 -1.96
N GLU A 178 -8.34 25.17 -2.29
CA GLU A 178 -7.34 24.70 -1.33
C GLU A 178 -5.97 25.31 -1.64
N LEU A 179 -5.23 25.63 -0.57
CA LEU A 179 -3.83 26.03 -0.62
C LEU A 179 -2.99 24.98 0.12
N HIS A 180 -1.88 24.57 -0.47
CA HIS A 180 -0.93 23.67 0.15
C HIS A 180 0.44 24.32 0.29
N GLU A 181 0.96 24.40 1.51
CA GLU A 181 2.30 24.96 1.76
C GLU A 181 3.42 23.95 1.43
N GLN A 182 3.17 22.67 1.70
CA GLN A 182 4.19 21.61 1.63
C GLN A 182 3.88 20.52 0.59
N LYS A 183 2.63 20.42 0.16
CA LYS A 183 2.17 19.37 -0.76
C LYS A 183 2.32 19.84 -2.20
N ARG A 184 2.99 19.04 -3.01
CA ARG A 184 3.08 19.22 -4.46
C ARG A 184 2.22 18.15 -5.12
N GLU A 185 1.40 18.56 -6.07
CA GLU A 185 0.46 17.69 -6.76
C GLU A 185 0.57 17.87 -8.28
N VAL A 186 0.24 16.81 -9.01
CA VAL A 186 0.11 16.83 -10.46
C VAL A 186 -1.26 16.28 -10.79
N TYR A 187 -2.01 17.02 -11.60
CA TYR A 187 -3.34 16.64 -12.05
C TYR A 187 -3.26 16.12 -13.49
N VAL A 188 -3.81 14.94 -13.73
CA VAL A 188 -3.99 14.36 -15.06
C VAL A 188 -5.48 14.20 -15.29
N VAL A 189 -6.02 14.93 -16.26
CA VAL A 189 -7.43 14.81 -16.66
C VAL A 189 -7.55 13.61 -17.59
N THR A 190 -8.23 12.56 -17.14
CA THR A 190 -8.41 11.32 -17.90
C THR A 190 -9.70 11.30 -18.73
N HIS A 191 -10.73 12.01 -18.27
CA HIS A 191 -12.03 12.08 -18.92
C HIS A 191 -12.78 13.36 -18.53
N VAL A 192 -13.69 13.80 -19.40
CA VAL A 192 -14.71 14.81 -19.12
C VAL A 192 -16.05 14.16 -19.45
N ASP A 193 -16.89 13.97 -18.43
CA ASP A 193 -18.19 13.28 -18.60
C ASP A 193 -19.14 14.14 -19.47
N PRO A 194 -19.52 13.68 -20.67
CA PRO A 194 -20.40 14.44 -21.56
C PRO A 194 -21.84 14.55 -21.05
N ALA A 195 -22.26 13.71 -20.09
CA ALA A 195 -23.57 13.84 -19.46
C ALA A 195 -23.60 14.99 -18.45
N ALA A 196 -22.50 15.19 -17.72
CA ALA A 196 -22.32 16.30 -16.78
C ALA A 196 -21.90 17.61 -17.48
N TRP A 197 -21.12 17.50 -18.56
CA TRP A 197 -20.60 18.61 -19.36
C TRP A 197 -20.96 18.41 -20.83
N PRO A 198 -22.20 18.75 -21.25
CA PRO A 198 -22.68 18.49 -22.62
C PRO A 198 -21.91 19.25 -23.71
N ASP A 199 -21.24 20.34 -23.36
CA ASP A 199 -20.35 21.10 -24.24
C ASP A 199 -18.91 20.53 -24.27
N GLY A 200 -18.62 19.52 -23.45
CA GLY A 200 -17.31 18.90 -23.30
C GLY A 200 -16.27 19.77 -22.58
N GLN A 201 -16.68 20.85 -21.89
CA GLN A 201 -15.76 21.84 -21.33
C GLN A 201 -15.72 21.80 -19.80
N GLY A 202 -14.79 21.04 -19.22
CA GLY A 202 -14.42 21.19 -17.80
C GLY A 202 -13.45 22.35 -17.56
N TYR A 203 -13.38 22.86 -16.33
CA TYR A 203 -12.38 23.86 -15.93
C TYR A 203 -11.63 23.45 -14.67
N LEU A 204 -10.37 23.91 -14.57
CA LEU A 204 -9.57 23.87 -13.36
C LEU A 204 -9.15 25.31 -13.03
N ARG A 205 -9.39 25.74 -11.79
CA ARG A 205 -9.00 27.07 -11.31
C ARG A 205 -7.70 26.95 -10.54
N LEU A 206 -6.67 27.66 -10.98
CA LEU A 206 -5.35 27.65 -10.37
C LEU A 206 -4.87 29.08 -10.11
N GLY A 207 -4.38 29.32 -8.89
CA GLY A 207 -3.85 30.61 -8.50
C GLY A 207 -4.92 31.63 -8.10
N PHE A 208 -4.45 32.82 -7.76
CA PHE A 208 -5.28 33.93 -7.33
C PHE A 208 -5.41 34.97 -8.45
N ASP A 209 -6.51 35.73 -8.45
CA ASP A 209 -6.72 36.83 -9.41
C ASP A 209 -5.65 37.92 -9.20
N PRO A 210 -4.80 38.22 -10.20
CA PRO A 210 -3.76 39.24 -10.07
C PRO A 210 -4.27 40.63 -9.70
N ARG A 211 -5.52 40.96 -10.08
CA ARG A 211 -6.13 42.25 -9.72
C ARG A 211 -6.39 42.34 -8.22
N ARG A 212 -6.81 41.24 -7.61
CA ARG A 212 -7.01 41.15 -6.16
C ARG A 212 -5.70 41.20 -5.40
N ILE A 213 -4.65 40.56 -5.92
CA ILE A 213 -3.31 40.64 -5.32
C ILE A 213 -2.81 42.10 -5.33
N ALA A 214 -3.03 42.84 -6.43
CA ALA A 214 -2.61 44.23 -6.58
C ALA A 214 -3.33 45.23 -5.65
N GLU A 215 -4.45 44.84 -5.02
CA GLU A 215 -5.13 45.65 -4.00
C GLU A 215 -4.35 45.68 -2.66
N TYR A 216 -3.37 44.78 -2.48
CA TYR A 216 -2.56 44.68 -1.26
C TYR A 216 -1.15 45.26 -1.46
N PRO A 217 -0.57 45.93 -0.44
CA PRO A 217 0.72 46.61 -0.56
C PRO A 217 1.93 45.66 -0.70
N ALA A 218 1.77 44.38 -0.34
CA ALA A 218 2.79 43.34 -0.49
C ALA A 218 2.14 41.94 -0.50
N GLU A 219 2.80 40.95 -1.10
CA GLU A 219 2.31 39.57 -1.17
C GLU A 219 2.07 38.96 0.22
N GLN A 220 2.90 39.31 1.22
CA GLN A 220 2.74 38.88 2.60
C GLN A 220 1.46 39.41 3.26
N ALA A 221 0.90 40.52 2.77
CA ALA A 221 -0.35 41.10 3.27
C ALA A 221 -1.59 40.50 2.57
N PHE A 222 -1.38 39.81 1.45
CA PHE A 222 -2.41 39.10 0.70
C PHE A 222 -2.58 37.65 1.17
N ARG A 223 -1.46 36.97 1.48
CA ARG A 223 -1.41 35.60 2.01
C ARG A 223 -1.92 35.53 3.45
#